data_AF-A0A7S3HJP3-F1
#
_entry.id   AF-A0A7S3HJP3-F1
#
_cell.length_a   1.000
_cell.length_b   1.000
_cell.length_c   1.000
_cell.angle_alpha   90.00
_cell.angle_beta   90.00
_cell.angle_gamma   90.00
#
_symmetry.space_group_name_H-M   'P 1'
#
loop_
_entity.id
_entity.type
_entity.pdbx_description
1 polymer ?
#
loop_
_entity_poly.entity_id
_entity_poly.type
_entity_poly.pdbx_seq_one_letter_code
_entity_poly.pdbx_strand_id
1 'polypeptide(L)'
;YISTDDPDGLCKGCLVNRKPCESYATPKPPGCPEDTSWKAFIKAGWKIRFLRDFERKGVLSDVNPNTIGMVESIVCSRATLFAGTYFSTFTGYIHRLRGYHGLGESTYYHHKKFLMNLQMKKSVGHGFSREWRAGWTDDAGELI
;
A
#
# COMPACT_ATOMS: atom_id res chain seq x y z
N TYR A 1 -1.47 -14.20 6.66
CA TYR A 1 -0.59 -13.18 6.08
C TYR A 1 -0.45 -12.04 7.08
N ILE A 2 0.73 -11.92 7.69
CA ILE A 2 1.07 -10.83 8.58
C ILE A 2 1.25 -9.59 7.69
N SER A 3 0.46 -8.54 7.92
CA SER A 3 0.94 -7.20 7.58
C SER A 3 2.07 -6.94 8.58
N THR A 4 3.29 -6.92 8.09
CA THR A 4 4.52 -6.59 8.84
C THR A 4 4.52 -5.14 9.34
N ASP A 5 3.44 -4.41 9.06
CA ASP A 5 3.31 -2.98 9.19
C ASP A 5 2.28 -2.58 10.27
N ASP A 6 1.88 -3.51 11.15
CA ASP A 6 1.06 -3.19 12.33
C ASP A 6 1.83 -2.18 13.21
N PRO A 7 1.41 -0.91 13.27
CA PRO A 7 2.15 0.14 13.98
C PRO A 7 2.20 -0.09 15.49
N ASP A 8 1.27 -0.88 16.03
CA ASP A 8 1.19 -1.20 17.46
C ASP A 8 1.85 -2.55 17.79
N GLY A 9 2.03 -3.42 16.79
CA GLY A 9 2.56 -4.78 16.97
C GLY A 9 1.75 -5.67 17.93
N LEU A 10 0.50 -5.32 18.22
CA LEU A 10 -0.32 -5.90 19.30
C LEU A 10 -1.56 -6.59 18.73
N CYS A 11 -1.46 -7.88 18.40
CA CYS A 11 -2.63 -8.69 18.05
C CYS A 11 -3.26 -9.32 19.30
N LYS A 12 -4.38 -8.76 19.79
CA LYS A 12 -5.11 -9.24 20.98
C LYS A 12 -5.85 -10.59 20.82
N GLY A 13 -5.77 -11.26 19.66
CA GLY A 13 -6.49 -12.53 19.40
C GLY A 13 -5.76 -13.51 18.48
N CYS A 14 -4.45 -13.35 18.27
CA CYS A 14 -3.69 -14.25 17.41
C CYS A 14 -3.17 -15.45 18.20
N LEU A 15 -3.34 -16.66 17.64
CA LEU A 15 -2.83 -17.94 18.19
C LEU A 15 -1.29 -17.97 18.39
N VAL A 16 -0.57 -17.05 17.77
CA VAL A 16 0.87 -16.86 17.93
C VAL A 16 1.06 -15.54 18.64
N ASN A 17 1.69 -15.53 19.82
CA ASN A 17 2.12 -14.30 20.50
C ASN A 17 3.05 -13.52 19.57
N ARG A 18 2.49 -12.59 18.79
CA ARG A 18 3.23 -11.77 17.84
C ARG A 18 4.07 -10.76 18.63
N LYS A 19 5.33 -11.11 18.89
CA LYS A 19 6.28 -10.15 19.45
C LYS A 19 6.67 -9.14 18.36
N PRO A 20 6.85 -7.85 18.67
CA PRO A 20 7.34 -6.88 17.70
C PRO A 20 8.65 -7.35 17.09
N CYS A 21 8.86 -7.10 15.79
CA CYS A 21 10.10 -7.45 15.10
C CYS A 21 11.36 -6.83 15.74
N GLU A 22 11.17 -5.79 16.55
CA GLU A 22 12.20 -5.09 17.32
C GLU A 22 12.64 -5.86 18.58
N SER A 23 11.83 -6.80 19.05
CA SER A 23 12.13 -7.62 20.22
C SER A 23 13.02 -8.83 19.92
N TYR A 24 13.23 -9.15 18.64
CA TYR A 24 14.08 -10.26 18.21
C TYR A 24 15.53 -9.78 18.03
N ALA A 25 16.48 -10.54 18.58
CA ALA A 25 17.90 -10.34 18.32
C ALA A 25 18.25 -10.67 16.86
N THR A 26 19.32 -10.07 16.33
CA THR A 26 19.83 -10.39 14.99
C THR A 26 20.45 -11.80 14.97
N PRO A 27 20.12 -12.67 13.99
CA PRO A 27 19.28 -12.40 12.83
C PRO A 27 17.77 -12.48 13.14
N LYS A 28 17.00 -11.50 12.63
CA LYS A 28 15.54 -11.45 12.80
C LYS A 28 14.87 -12.64 12.10
N PRO A 29 13.74 -13.16 12.62
CA PRO A 29 13.02 -14.24 11.95
C PRO A 29 12.52 -13.82 10.55
N PRO A 30 12.37 -14.77 9.61
CA PRO A 30 11.85 -14.50 8.27
C PRO A 30 10.50 -13.77 8.34
N GLY A 31 10.39 -12.67 7.60
CA GLY A 31 9.19 -11.81 7.61
C GLY A 31 9.27 -10.62 8.56
N CYS A 32 10.36 -10.42 9.30
CA CYS A 32 10.58 -9.18 10.04
C CYS A 32 11.45 -8.19 9.25
N PRO A 33 10.92 -7.02 8.85
CA PRO A 33 11.73 -6.03 8.15
C PRO A 33 12.80 -5.43 9.08
N GLU A 34 13.92 -5.00 8.49
CA GLU A 34 15.03 -4.38 9.23
C GLU A 34 14.60 -3.03 9.85
N ASP A 35 13.78 -2.27 9.12
CA ASP A 35 13.14 -1.02 9.56
C ASP A 35 11.64 -1.06 9.25
N THR A 36 10.81 -0.58 10.17
CA THR A 36 9.38 -0.39 9.87
C THR A 36 9.26 0.86 8.99
N SER A 37 8.59 0.73 7.85
CA SER A 37 8.46 1.79 6.82
C SER A 37 8.11 3.17 7.42
N TRP A 38 7.36 3.17 8.53
CA TRP A 38 6.88 4.33 9.26
C TRP A 38 7.98 5.14 9.97
N LYS A 39 9.00 4.49 10.56
CA LYS A 39 10.07 5.20 11.29
C LYS A 39 10.86 6.12 10.37
N ALA A 40 11.13 5.68 9.15
CA ALA A 40 11.76 6.49 8.12
C ALA A 40 10.96 7.77 7.81
N PHE A 41 9.63 7.66 7.67
CA PHE A 41 8.75 8.81 7.45
C PHE A 41 8.75 9.79 8.64
N ILE A 42 8.67 9.28 9.88
CA ILE A 42 8.72 10.13 11.08
C ILE A 42 10.05 10.88 11.15
N LYS A 43 11.17 10.19 10.92
CA LYS A 43 12.52 10.79 10.92
C LYS A 43 12.67 11.87 9.84
N ALA A 44 12.00 11.70 8.70
CA ALA A 44 11.94 12.69 7.63
C ALA A 44 10.95 13.85 7.91
N GLY A 45 10.32 13.89 9.09
CA GLY A 45 9.42 14.98 9.50
C GLY A 45 7.97 14.80 9.05
N TRP A 46 7.59 13.64 8.52
CA TRP A 46 6.23 13.38 8.08
C TRP A 46 5.31 13.01 9.24
N LYS A 47 4.06 13.49 9.15
CA LYS A 47 3.00 13.16 10.09
C LYS A 47 2.21 11.95 9.61
N ILE A 48 2.37 10.83 10.31
CA ILE A 48 1.69 9.59 9.98
C ILE A 48 0.28 9.57 10.57
N ARG A 49 -0.65 9.03 9.80
CA ARG A 49 -2.05 8.81 10.17
C ARG A 49 -2.49 7.45 9.67
N PHE A 50 -3.19 6.72 10.53
CA PHE A 50 -3.80 5.43 10.18
C PHE A 50 -5.32 5.57 10.16
N LEU A 51 -6.00 4.65 9.48
CA LEU A 51 -7.46 4.57 9.47
C LEU A 51 -8.04 4.62 10.90
N ARG A 52 -7.42 3.88 11.83
CA ARG A 52 -7.81 3.82 13.25
C ARG A 52 -7.76 5.18 13.97
N ASP A 53 -6.95 6.12 13.51
CA ASP A 53 -6.94 7.48 14.07
C ASP A 53 -8.23 8.23 13.76
N PHE A 54 -8.86 7.93 12.61
CA PHE A 54 -10.14 8.50 12.21
C PHE A 54 -11.32 7.79 12.88
N GLU A 55 -11.21 6.47 13.08
CA GLU A 55 -12.18 5.70 13.88
C GLU A 55 -12.23 6.20 15.32
N ARG A 56 -11.07 6.38 15.97
CA ARG A 56 -10.98 6.84 17.37
C ARG A 56 -11.55 8.25 17.56
N LYS A 57 -11.47 9.09 16.53
CA LYS A 57 -12.05 10.43 16.54
C LYS A 57 -13.55 10.45 16.29
N GLY A 58 -14.17 9.30 16.02
CA GLY A 58 -15.59 9.19 15.73
C GLY A 58 -15.98 9.68 14.33
N VAL A 59 -15.02 9.99 13.45
CA VAL A 59 -15.31 10.48 12.08
C VAL A 59 -16.02 9.41 11.24
N LEU A 60 -15.79 8.14 11.58
CA LEU A 60 -16.31 6.97 10.87
C LEU A 60 -17.42 6.24 11.65
N SER A 61 -18.01 6.85 12.69
CA SER A 61 -19.00 6.16 13.56
C SER A 61 -20.24 5.67 12.81
N ASP A 62 -20.68 6.44 11.82
CA ASP A 62 -21.92 6.20 11.08
C ASP A 62 -21.64 5.57 9.70
N VAL A 63 -20.38 5.25 9.41
CA VAL A 63 -19.96 4.69 8.12
C VAL A 63 -20.06 3.17 8.18
N ASN A 64 -20.71 2.58 7.18
CA ASN A 64 -20.75 1.13 7.02
C ASN A 64 -19.32 0.59 6.81
N PRO A 65 -18.80 -0.31 7.68
CA PRO A 65 -17.43 -0.81 7.55
C PRO A 65 -17.12 -1.46 6.19
N ASN A 66 -18.14 -2.01 5.52
CA ASN A 66 -17.99 -2.62 4.19
C ASN A 66 -17.65 -1.60 3.09
N THR A 67 -17.88 -0.31 3.31
CA THR A 67 -17.56 0.75 2.34
C THR A 67 -16.19 1.37 2.56
N ILE A 68 -15.52 1.07 3.68
CA ILE A 68 -14.21 1.65 4.01
C ILE A 68 -13.19 1.36 2.90
N GLY A 69 -13.12 0.13 2.38
CA GLY A 69 -12.22 -0.19 1.28
C GLY A 69 -12.51 0.62 0.00
N MET A 70 -13.78 0.95 -0.26
CA MET A 70 -14.13 1.82 -1.39
C MET A 70 -13.65 3.25 -1.15
N VAL A 71 -13.84 3.77 0.08
CA VAL A 71 -13.34 5.10 0.49
C VAL A 71 -11.82 5.16 0.38
N GLU A 72 -11.11 4.14 0.86
CA GLU A 72 -9.64 4.04 0.73
C GLU A 72 -9.20 4.08 -0.73
N SER A 73 -9.92 3.40 -1.63
CA SER A 73 -9.58 3.43 -3.06
C SER A 73 -9.68 4.83 -3.67
N ILE A 74 -10.67 5.63 -3.24
CA ILE A 74 -10.86 7.04 -3.67
C ILE A 74 -9.76 7.94 -3.10
N VAL A 75 -9.45 7.80 -1.81
CA VAL A 75 -8.40 8.59 -1.16
C VAL A 75 -7.03 8.28 -1.80
N CYS A 76 -6.71 7.00 -1.98
CA CYS A 76 -5.45 6.57 -2.57
C CYS A 76 -5.32 6.91 -4.05
N SER A 77 -6.42 6.94 -4.81
CA SER A 77 -6.38 7.33 -6.23
C SER A 77 -6.04 8.80 -6.46
N ARG A 78 -6.18 9.63 -5.41
CA ARG A 78 -5.94 11.07 -5.41
C ARG A 78 -4.65 11.49 -4.71
N ALA A 79 -3.98 10.58 -4.02
CA ALA A 79 -2.76 10.89 -3.28
C ALA A 79 -1.63 11.38 -4.20
N THR A 80 -0.78 12.29 -3.72
CA THR A 80 0.38 12.79 -4.50
C THR A 80 1.32 11.65 -4.89
N LEU A 81 1.58 10.71 -3.98
CA LEU A 81 2.36 9.50 -4.20
C LEU A 81 1.58 8.31 -3.64
N PHE A 82 1.65 7.15 -4.29
CA PHE A 82 1.04 5.92 -3.79
C PHE A 82 2.00 4.74 -3.89
N ALA A 83 2.11 3.98 -2.79
CA ALA A 83 2.86 2.72 -2.74
C ALA A 83 1.93 1.59 -2.33
N GLY A 84 1.63 0.68 -3.26
CA GLY A 84 0.73 -0.45 -3.06
C GLY A 84 1.43 -1.79 -2.89
N THR A 85 0.66 -2.87 -2.84
CA THR A 85 1.15 -4.25 -2.69
C THR A 85 1.20 -4.97 -4.02
N TYR A 86 2.39 -5.51 -4.35
CA TYR A 86 2.56 -6.34 -5.53
C TYR A 86 1.67 -7.60 -5.42
N PHE A 87 0.94 -7.94 -6.49
CA PHE A 87 -0.11 -8.97 -6.56
C PHE A 87 -1.46 -8.67 -5.88
N SER A 88 -1.67 -7.49 -5.31
CA SER A 88 -2.99 -7.12 -4.80
C SER A 88 -3.90 -6.60 -5.92
N THR A 89 -5.05 -7.23 -6.13
CA THR A 89 -6.08 -6.75 -7.07
C THR A 89 -6.66 -5.40 -6.62
N PHE A 90 -6.76 -5.17 -5.31
CA PHE A 90 -7.16 -3.87 -4.75
C PHE A 90 -6.14 -2.77 -5.07
N THR A 91 -4.85 -3.06 -4.95
CA THR A 91 -3.78 -2.15 -5.39
C THR A 91 -3.84 -1.90 -6.89
N GLY A 92 -4.06 -2.94 -7.70
CA GLY A 92 -4.20 -2.79 -9.15
C GLY A 92 -5.35 -1.84 -9.50
N TYR A 93 -6.52 -2.03 -8.89
CA TYR A 93 -7.64 -1.12 -9.08
C TYR A 93 -7.28 0.35 -8.79
N ILE A 94 -6.59 0.62 -7.68
CA ILE A 94 -6.11 1.97 -7.34
C ILE A 94 -5.13 2.50 -8.40
N HIS A 95 -4.17 1.70 -8.85
CA HIS A 95 -3.20 2.12 -9.87
C HIS A 95 -3.89 2.57 -11.16
N ARG A 96 -4.92 1.82 -11.59
CA ARG A 96 -5.71 2.18 -12.78
C ARG A 96 -6.45 3.50 -12.59
N LEU A 97 -7.11 3.70 -11.45
CA LEU A 97 -7.76 4.98 -11.13
C LEU A 97 -6.76 6.14 -11.14
N ARG A 98 -5.59 5.97 -10.53
CA ARG A 98 -4.51 6.98 -10.55
C ARG A 98 -4.08 7.31 -11.99
N GLY A 99 -3.99 6.28 -12.84
CA GLY A 99 -3.75 6.41 -14.26
C GLY A 99 -4.73 7.36 -14.95
N TYR A 100 -6.04 7.11 -14.81
CA TYR A 100 -7.12 7.98 -15.33
C TYR A 100 -7.15 9.39 -14.72
N HIS A 101 -6.30 9.66 -13.74
CA HIS A 101 -6.19 10.96 -13.08
C HIS A 101 -4.88 11.67 -13.42
N GLY A 102 -4.11 11.13 -14.38
CA GLY A 102 -2.80 11.64 -14.76
C GLY A 102 -1.73 11.43 -13.67
N LEU A 103 -2.00 10.61 -12.66
CA LEU A 103 -1.11 10.35 -11.52
C LEU A 103 -0.38 9.00 -11.64
N GLY A 104 -0.51 8.30 -12.77
CA GLY A 104 0.05 6.97 -12.98
C GLY A 104 1.56 6.87 -12.70
N GLU A 105 2.35 7.85 -13.12
CA GLU A 105 3.81 7.87 -12.93
C GLU A 105 4.24 8.02 -11.45
N SER A 106 3.36 8.57 -10.62
CA SER A 106 3.60 8.78 -9.18
C SER A 106 3.16 7.59 -8.32
N THR A 107 3.27 6.39 -8.89
CA THR A 107 2.70 5.16 -8.35
C THR A 107 3.75 4.05 -8.32
N TYR A 108 3.80 3.32 -7.21
CA TYR A 108 4.87 2.38 -6.89
C TYR A 108 4.35 1.12 -6.18
N TYR A 109 5.15 0.06 -6.16
CA TYR A 109 4.96 -1.06 -5.24
C TYR A 109 5.92 -0.98 -4.06
N HIS A 110 5.49 -1.29 -2.85
CA HIS A 110 6.38 -1.24 -1.68
C HIS A 110 7.51 -2.28 -1.72
N HIS A 111 7.34 -3.38 -2.47
CA HIS A 111 8.33 -4.45 -2.57
C HIS A 111 9.50 -4.03 -3.48
N LYS A 112 10.71 -3.89 -2.93
CA LYS A 112 11.92 -3.41 -3.63
C LYS A 112 12.14 -4.05 -5.01
N LYS A 113 12.01 -5.38 -5.12
CA LYS A 113 12.17 -6.12 -6.39
C LYS A 113 11.20 -5.68 -7.49
N PHE A 114 10.01 -5.20 -7.12
CA PHE A 114 8.92 -4.90 -8.04
C PHE A 114 8.55 -3.41 -8.04
N LEU A 115 9.32 -2.56 -7.36
CA LEU A 115 9.03 -1.15 -7.10
C LEU A 115 8.55 -0.40 -8.35
N MET A 116 9.27 -0.58 -9.46
CA MET A 116 9.07 0.13 -10.73
C MET A 116 8.32 -0.70 -11.78
N ASN A 117 7.87 -1.91 -11.45
CA ASN A 117 7.25 -2.81 -12.44
C ASN A 117 5.98 -2.22 -13.07
N LEU A 118 5.28 -1.37 -12.34
CA LEU A 118 4.09 -0.67 -12.81
C LEU A 118 4.38 0.28 -13.98
N GLN A 119 5.54 0.93 -13.95
CA GLN A 119 5.96 1.95 -14.92
C GLN A 119 6.58 1.33 -16.18
N MET A 120 6.67 0.00 -16.24
CA MET A 120 7.14 -0.72 -17.41
C MET A 120 6.15 -0.55 -18.56
N LYS A 121 6.69 -0.33 -19.77
CA LYS A 121 5.89 -0.18 -21.00
C LYS A 121 5.11 -1.43 -21.38
N LYS A 122 5.52 -2.62 -20.91
CA LYS A 122 4.92 -3.91 -21.29
C LYS A 122 4.60 -4.75 -20.07
N SER A 123 3.52 -5.51 -20.19
CA SER A 123 3.17 -6.54 -19.23
C SER A 123 4.18 -7.68 -19.23
N VAL A 124 4.53 -8.15 -18.03
CA VAL A 124 5.43 -9.30 -17.84
C VAL A 124 4.69 -10.36 -17.02
N GLY A 125 4.57 -11.57 -17.56
CA GLY A 125 4.00 -12.75 -16.89
C GLY A 125 2.46 -12.77 -16.83
N HIS A 126 1.92 -13.58 -15.93
CA HIS A 126 0.46 -13.71 -15.76
C HIS A 126 -0.16 -12.43 -15.21
N GLY A 127 -1.08 -11.85 -15.97
CA GLY A 127 -1.48 -10.45 -15.86
C GLY A 127 -2.75 -10.11 -15.07
N PHE A 128 -3.32 -11.05 -14.32
CA PHE A 128 -4.63 -10.82 -13.67
C PHE A 128 -4.57 -10.03 -12.35
N SER A 129 -3.39 -9.89 -11.72
CA SER A 129 -3.23 -9.18 -10.44
C SER A 129 -2.29 -7.98 -10.50
N ARG A 130 -1.97 -7.53 -11.71
CA ARG A 130 -0.95 -6.51 -11.96
C ARG A 130 -1.56 -5.45 -12.88
N GLU A 131 -1.04 -4.25 -12.74
CA GLU A 131 -1.32 -3.17 -13.67
C GLU A 131 0.00 -2.74 -14.31
N TRP A 132 -0.09 -2.12 -15.47
CA TRP A 132 1.03 -1.57 -16.22
C TRP A 132 0.63 -0.25 -16.80
N ARG A 133 1.62 0.56 -17.16
CA ARG A 133 1.45 1.84 -17.82
C ARG A 133 0.43 1.82 -18.96
N ALA A 134 0.41 0.74 -19.74
CA ALA A 134 -0.56 0.50 -20.82
C ALA A 134 -2.04 0.49 -20.39
N GLY A 135 -2.36 0.31 -19.10
CA GLY A 135 -3.72 0.35 -18.59
C GLY A 135 -4.32 1.76 -18.53
N TRP A 136 -3.50 2.80 -18.67
CA TRP A 136 -3.92 4.21 -18.66
C TRP A 136 -3.14 5.09 -19.65
N THR A 137 -2.55 4.48 -20.68
CA THR A 137 -1.92 5.22 -21.77
C THR A 137 -2.48 4.75 -23.10
N ASP A 138 -2.47 5.63 -24.10
CA ASP A 138 -2.83 5.29 -25.48
C ASP A 138 -1.72 4.49 -26.19
N ASP A 139 -1.94 4.19 -27.47
CA ASP A 139 -0.97 3.47 -28.31
C ASP A 139 0.33 4.24 -28.54
N ALA A 140 0.32 5.58 -28.41
CA ALA A 140 1.50 6.42 -28.47
C ALA A 140 2.27 6.44 -27.12
N GLY A 141 1.64 5.97 -26.04
CA GLY A 141 2.19 5.97 -24.69
C GLY A 141 1.94 7.27 -23.92
N GLU A 142 1.03 8.11 -24.41
CA GLU A 142 0.52 9.31 -23.76
C GLU A 142 -0.62 8.97 -22.80
N LEU A 143 -0.82 9.80 -21.78
CA LEU A 143 -1.89 9.60 -20.80
C LEU A 143 -3.26 9.80 -21.45
N ILE A 144 -4.20 8.87 -21.23
CA ILE A 144 -5.59 8.97 -21.69
C ILE A 144 -6.44 9.92 -20.84
#